data_AF-A0A2G9ZCR4-F1
#
_entry.id   AF-A0A2G9ZCR4-F1
#
_cell.length_a   1.000
_cell.length_b   1.000
_cell.length_c   1.000
_cell.angle_alpha   90.00
_cell.angle_beta   90.00
_cell.angle_gamma   90.00
#
_symmetry.space_group_name_H-M   'P 1'
#
loop_
_entity.id
_entity.type
_entity.pdbx_description
1 polymer ?
#
loop_
_entity_poly.entity_id
_entity_poly.type
_entity_poly.pdbx_seq_one_letter_code
_entity_poly.pdbx_strand_id
1 'polypeptide(L)'
;MSGKESKYAEKAMKRDFQKLLGLKTLWEHIGEVFVDAIERLPAPQNPTTPAKPSSFDEEEFGFMFSDSQIGEVVNPKGTGNLGNYSTAVFEERLEFLKESLNKIFAIHMNEIPYNRINLFFIGDIIEGSTIFKGQQRSIDLMTVQQIIKAVDKISYFVAWLAMIFPQVSMLLRGGKPWPHRHEGRK
;
A
#
# COMPACT_ATOMS: atom_id res chain seq x y z
N MET A 1 16.15 -43.73 -47.57
CA MET A 1 14.92 -43.70 -46.76
C MET A 1 14.81 -42.37 -45.98
N SER A 2 14.85 -41.19 -46.64
CA SER A 2 14.99 -39.89 -45.94
C SER A 2 13.87 -38.87 -46.24
N GLY A 3 13.09 -39.03 -47.32
CA GLY A 3 12.07 -38.03 -47.72
C GLY A 3 10.67 -38.19 -47.10
N LYS A 4 10.32 -39.37 -46.55
CA LYS A 4 8.99 -39.59 -45.94
C LYS A 4 8.95 -39.10 -44.48
N GLU A 5 9.99 -39.34 -43.69
CA GLU A 5 10.06 -38.89 -42.30
C GLU A 5 10.04 -37.35 -42.17
N SER A 6 10.72 -36.64 -43.09
CA SER A 6 10.74 -35.18 -43.14
C SER A 6 9.35 -34.57 -43.38
N LYS A 7 8.55 -35.12 -44.30
CA LYS A 7 7.17 -34.65 -44.56
C LYS A 7 6.20 -34.94 -43.41
N TYR A 8 6.40 -36.04 -42.68
CA TYR A 8 5.59 -36.35 -41.50
C TYR A 8 5.93 -35.42 -40.32
N ALA A 9 7.21 -35.12 -40.11
CA ALA A 9 7.64 -34.16 -39.10
C ALA A 9 7.11 -32.74 -39.39
N GLU A 10 7.18 -32.30 -40.64
CA GLU A 10 6.69 -30.98 -41.07
C GLU A 10 5.16 -30.83 -40.91
N LYS A 11 4.42 -31.92 -41.16
CA LYS A 11 2.96 -31.96 -40.97
C LYS A 11 2.56 -32.00 -39.49
N ALA A 12 3.33 -32.70 -38.66
CA ALA A 12 3.14 -32.70 -37.20
C ALA A 12 3.44 -31.32 -36.60
N MET A 13 4.54 -30.69 -37.03
CA MET A 13 4.95 -29.36 -36.56
C MET A 13 3.95 -28.27 -36.96
N LYS A 14 3.38 -28.32 -38.18
CA LYS A 14 2.27 -27.43 -38.57
C LYS A 14 1.01 -27.63 -37.73
N ARG A 15 0.71 -28.87 -37.36
CA ARG A 15 -0.47 -29.18 -36.52
C ARG A 15 -0.29 -28.71 -35.09
N ASP A 16 0.91 -28.86 -34.53
CA ASP A 16 1.23 -28.37 -33.19
C ASP A 16 1.31 -26.84 -33.16
N PHE A 17 1.86 -26.21 -34.21
CA PHE A 17 1.84 -24.76 -34.37
C PHE A 17 0.42 -24.19 -34.50
N GLN A 18 -0.46 -24.85 -35.27
CA GLN A 18 -1.88 -24.46 -35.33
C GLN A 18 -2.63 -24.69 -34.01
N LYS A 19 -2.27 -25.72 -33.23
CA LYS A 19 -2.79 -25.91 -31.87
C LYS A 19 -2.34 -24.81 -30.93
N LEU A 20 -1.08 -24.37 -31.03
CA LEU A 20 -0.53 -23.28 -30.22
C LEU A 20 -1.12 -21.92 -30.61
N LEU A 21 -1.41 -21.70 -31.90
CA LEU A 21 -2.14 -20.51 -32.39
C LEU A 21 -3.61 -20.49 -31.98
N GLY A 22 -4.24 -21.66 -31.78
CA GLY A 22 -5.63 -21.79 -31.35
C GLY A 22 -5.83 -21.77 -29.84
N LEU A 23 -4.76 -21.96 -29.06
CA LEU A 23 -4.77 -21.76 -27.62
C LEU A 23 -4.59 -20.27 -27.37
N LYS A 24 -5.71 -19.53 -27.28
CA LYS A 24 -5.66 -18.20 -26.68
C LYS A 24 -4.94 -18.33 -25.35
N THR A 25 -3.88 -17.56 -25.20
CA THR A 25 -3.11 -17.58 -23.96
C THR A 25 -4.02 -17.13 -22.82
N LEU A 26 -3.77 -17.58 -21.59
CA LEU A 26 -4.51 -17.15 -20.41
C LEU A 26 -4.65 -15.61 -20.36
N TRP A 27 -3.62 -14.90 -20.81
CA TRP A 27 -3.56 -13.45 -20.88
C TRP A 27 -4.54 -12.82 -21.89
N GLU A 28 -4.77 -13.46 -23.03
CA GLU A 28 -5.75 -13.00 -24.02
C GLU A 28 -7.18 -13.17 -23.48
N HIS A 29 -7.45 -14.28 -22.79
CA HIS A 29 -8.76 -14.48 -22.17
C HIS A 29 -9.02 -13.51 -21.03
N ILE A 30 -8.03 -13.28 -20.16
CA ILE A 30 -8.11 -12.26 -19.12
C ILE A 30 -8.30 -10.88 -19.75
N GLY A 31 -7.52 -10.56 -20.79
CA GLY A 31 -7.64 -9.30 -21.53
C GLY A 31 -9.04 -9.06 -22.08
N GLU A 32 -9.65 -10.07 -22.71
CA GLU A 32 -11.02 -9.99 -23.24
C GLU A 32 -12.05 -9.74 -22.14
N VAL A 33 -11.93 -10.43 -21.00
CA VAL A 33 -12.82 -10.22 -19.84
C VAL A 33 -12.69 -8.80 -19.29
N PHE A 34 -11.48 -8.24 -19.26
CA PHE A 34 -11.26 -6.86 -18.83
C PHE A 34 -11.86 -5.84 -19.80
N VAL A 35 -11.67 -6.03 -21.11
CA VAL A 35 -12.25 -5.15 -22.13
C VAL A 35 -13.79 -5.21 -22.07
N ASP A 36 -14.38 -6.41 -22.04
CA ASP A 36 -15.83 -6.60 -21.88
C ASP A 36 -16.38 -5.93 -20.62
N ALA A 37 -15.63 -6.00 -19.51
CA ALA A 37 -16.04 -5.36 -18.26
C ALA A 37 -16.00 -3.83 -18.37
N ILE A 38 -14.97 -3.27 -19.01
CA ILE A 38 -14.83 -1.83 -19.23
C ILE A 38 -15.92 -1.30 -20.17
N GLU A 39 -16.23 -2.02 -21.25
CA GLU A 39 -17.26 -1.63 -22.21
C GLU A 39 -18.68 -1.62 -21.62
N ARG A 40 -18.92 -2.40 -20.57
CA ARG A 40 -20.20 -2.41 -19.83
C ARG A 40 -20.31 -1.28 -18.82
N LEU A 41 -19.22 -0.59 -18.49
CA LEU A 41 -19.27 0.56 -17.61
C LEU A 41 -19.94 1.73 -18.34
N PRO A 42 -20.81 2.50 -17.67
CA PRO A 42 -21.35 3.72 -18.25
C PRO A 42 -20.21 4.67 -18.59
N ALA A 43 -20.36 5.41 -19.70
CA ALA A 43 -19.38 6.43 -20.08
C ALA A 43 -19.17 7.39 -18.90
N PRO A 44 -17.91 7.66 -18.51
CA PRO A 44 -17.63 8.53 -17.38
C PRO A 44 -18.17 9.92 -17.69
N GLN A 45 -18.90 10.50 -16.74
CA GLN A 45 -19.31 11.89 -16.85
C GLN A 45 -18.11 12.77 -16.59
N ASN A 46 -17.94 13.80 -17.42
CA ASN A 46 -16.89 14.80 -17.19
C ASN A 46 -17.25 15.60 -15.93
N PRO A 47 -16.37 15.63 -14.91
CA PRO A 47 -16.62 16.44 -13.74
C PRO A 47 -16.60 17.93 -14.11
N THR A 48 -17.50 18.70 -13.51
CA THR A 48 -17.45 20.17 -13.59
C THR A 48 -16.44 20.71 -12.60
N THR A 49 -15.53 21.57 -13.04
CA THR A 49 -14.58 22.24 -12.14
C THR A 49 -15.33 23.30 -11.31
N PRO A 50 -15.35 23.20 -9.97
CA PRO A 50 -15.93 24.24 -9.13
C PRO A 50 -15.10 25.53 -9.23
N ALA A 51 -15.75 26.67 -9.01
CA ALA A 51 -15.06 27.94 -8.89
C ALA A 51 -14.10 27.93 -7.68
N LYS A 52 -12.94 28.60 -7.81
CA LYS A 52 -11.97 28.68 -6.71
C LYS A 52 -12.59 29.50 -5.55
N PRO A 53 -12.62 28.97 -4.32
CA PRO A 53 -13.12 29.71 -3.17
C PRO A 53 -12.20 30.89 -2.82
N SER A 54 -12.77 31.93 -2.19
CA SER A 54 -12.05 33.15 -1.78
C SER A 54 -11.29 33.01 -0.46
N SER A 55 -11.63 32.00 0.34
CA SER A 55 -11.03 31.67 1.62
C SER A 55 -11.11 30.16 1.85
N PHE A 56 -10.25 29.63 2.72
CA PHE A 56 -10.25 28.23 3.10
C PHE A 56 -10.79 28.08 4.53
N ASP A 57 -11.57 27.02 4.76
CA ASP A 57 -12.00 26.62 6.10
C ASP A 57 -10.84 25.93 6.83
N GLU A 58 -10.97 25.78 8.16
CA GLU A 58 -10.04 24.94 8.93
C GLU A 58 -10.16 23.49 8.48
N GLU A 59 -9.02 22.83 8.29
CA GLU A 59 -8.93 21.46 7.80
C GLU A 59 -8.15 20.58 8.78
N GLU A 60 -8.32 19.26 8.66
CA GLU A 60 -7.62 18.28 9.48
C GLU A 60 -6.76 17.36 8.63
N PHE A 61 -5.57 16.99 9.11
CA PHE A 61 -4.79 15.96 8.45
C PHE A 61 -5.35 14.57 8.78
N GLY A 62 -5.50 13.73 7.77
CA GLY A 62 -5.70 12.30 7.92
C GLY A 62 -4.42 11.56 7.53
N PHE A 63 -3.89 10.72 8.42
CA PHE A 63 -2.73 9.90 8.15
C PHE A 63 -3.03 8.43 8.43
N MET A 64 -2.86 7.59 7.42
CA MET A 64 -3.10 6.15 7.51
C MET A 64 -1.77 5.41 7.64
N PHE A 65 -1.64 4.62 8.68
CA PHE A 65 -0.48 3.76 8.93
C PHE A 65 -0.90 2.30 8.80
N SER A 66 -0.24 1.59 7.88
CA SER A 66 -0.56 0.21 7.51
C SER A 66 0.68 -0.51 7.00
N ASP A 67 0.62 -1.84 6.98
CA ASP A 67 1.55 -2.70 6.24
C ASP A 67 3.02 -2.37 6.51
N SER A 68 3.35 -2.05 7.77
CA SER A 68 4.74 -1.80 8.16
C SER A 68 5.52 -3.10 8.37
N GLN A 69 4.83 -4.20 8.66
CA GLN A 69 5.39 -5.55 8.79
C GLN A 69 6.73 -5.57 9.56
N ILE A 70 6.77 -4.88 10.70
CA ILE A 70 7.98 -4.73 11.50
C ILE A 70 8.43 -6.13 11.94
N GLY A 71 9.68 -6.46 11.63
CA GLY A 71 10.23 -7.78 11.83
C GLY A 71 10.36 -8.63 10.57
N GLU A 72 9.77 -8.23 9.44
CA GLU A 72 9.92 -8.93 8.15
C GLU A 72 11.34 -8.76 7.58
N VAL A 73 11.85 -9.82 6.96
CA VAL A 73 13.08 -9.82 6.17
C VAL A 73 12.78 -10.18 4.73
N VAL A 74 13.04 -9.22 3.84
CA VAL A 74 13.02 -9.44 2.40
C VAL A 74 14.45 -9.41 1.89
N ASN A 75 14.96 -10.59 1.50
CA ASN A 75 16.31 -10.72 0.95
C ASN A 75 16.33 -10.23 -0.50
N PRO A 76 17.19 -9.24 -0.83
CA PRO A 76 17.26 -8.70 -2.19
C PRO A 76 17.58 -9.76 -3.24
N LYS A 77 18.37 -10.79 -2.92
CA LYS A 77 18.64 -11.88 -3.86
C LYS A 77 17.38 -12.66 -4.23
N GLY A 78 16.44 -12.81 -3.28
CA GLY A 78 15.16 -13.48 -3.50
C GLY A 78 14.20 -12.66 -4.36
N THR A 79 14.40 -11.34 -4.45
CA THR A 79 13.56 -10.42 -5.23
C THR A 79 14.20 -9.98 -6.54
N GLY A 80 15.31 -10.61 -6.97
CA GLY A 80 16.06 -10.16 -8.14
C GLY A 80 16.66 -8.75 -7.97
N ASN A 81 16.98 -8.38 -6.72
CA ASN A 81 17.42 -7.06 -6.27
C ASN A 81 16.39 -5.93 -6.49
N LEU A 82 15.10 -6.26 -6.65
CA LEU A 82 14.04 -5.27 -6.78
C LEU A 82 13.68 -4.58 -5.46
N GLY A 83 14.01 -5.21 -4.33
CA GLY A 83 13.75 -4.62 -3.01
C GLY A 83 14.40 -5.39 -1.87
N ASN A 84 14.68 -4.66 -0.80
CA ASN A 84 15.10 -5.21 0.49
C ASN A 84 14.20 -4.67 1.60
N TYR A 85 14.07 -5.47 2.65
CA TYR A 85 13.39 -5.06 3.86
C TYR A 85 13.97 -5.76 5.08
N SER A 86 14.00 -5.03 6.19
CA SER A 86 14.40 -5.47 7.52
C SER A 86 13.91 -4.43 8.52
N THR A 87 13.99 -4.75 9.81
CA THR A 87 13.72 -3.78 10.87
C THR A 87 14.61 -2.54 10.76
N ALA A 88 15.86 -2.67 10.32
CA ALA A 88 16.75 -1.52 10.12
C ALA A 88 16.25 -0.61 8.97
N VAL A 89 15.85 -1.22 7.85
CA VAL A 89 15.26 -0.48 6.71
C VAL A 89 13.95 0.19 7.10
N PHE A 90 13.14 -0.44 7.96
CA PHE A 90 11.95 0.19 8.53
C PHE A 90 12.30 1.48 9.30
N GLU A 91 13.30 1.44 10.19
CA GLU A 91 13.68 2.62 10.96
C GLU A 91 14.18 3.77 10.06
N GLU A 92 14.98 3.45 9.05
CA GLU A 92 15.42 4.43 8.03
C GLU A 92 14.23 5.03 7.28
N ARG A 93 13.27 4.20 6.86
CA ARG A 93 12.06 4.65 6.17
C ARG A 93 11.16 5.50 7.07
N LEU A 94 11.08 5.19 8.36
CA LEU A 94 10.30 5.97 9.32
C LEU A 94 10.87 7.38 9.52
N GLU A 95 12.20 7.51 9.58
CA GLU A 95 12.85 8.83 9.65
C GLU A 95 12.66 9.61 8.35
N PHE A 96 12.86 8.97 7.20
CA PHE A 96 12.56 9.60 5.90
C PHE A 96 11.09 10.03 5.76
N LEU A 97 10.16 9.24 6.29
CA LEU A 97 8.74 9.58 6.35
C LEU A 97 8.52 10.85 7.18
N LYS A 98 9.13 10.96 8.37
CA LYS A 98 9.03 12.17 9.21
C LYS A 98 9.54 13.41 8.49
N GLU A 99 10.70 13.32 7.83
CA GLU A 99 11.25 14.41 7.05
C GLU A 99 10.33 14.83 5.90
N SER A 100 9.74 13.85 5.21
CA SER A 100 8.82 14.09 4.11
C SER A 100 7.51 14.72 4.58
N LEU A 101 6.92 14.21 5.66
CA LEU A 101 5.73 14.79 6.28
C LEU A 101 5.98 16.21 6.74
N ASN A 102 7.15 16.51 7.34
CA ASN A 102 7.47 17.88 7.75
C ASN A 102 7.45 18.86 6.57
N LYS A 103 7.95 18.44 5.39
CA LYS A 103 7.87 19.26 4.16
C LYS A 103 6.42 19.47 3.71
N ILE A 104 5.60 18.42 3.75
CA ILE A 104 4.18 18.49 3.39
C ILE A 104 3.44 19.43 4.36
N PHE A 105 3.62 19.25 5.67
CA PHE A 105 3.01 20.12 6.68
C PHE A 105 3.42 21.58 6.46
N ALA A 106 4.69 21.87 6.18
CA ALA A 106 5.15 23.23 5.90
C ALA A 106 4.47 23.87 4.68
N ILE A 107 4.20 23.10 3.62
CA ILE A 107 3.50 23.60 2.42
C ILE A 107 2.03 23.93 2.77
N HIS A 108 1.34 23.00 3.43
CA HIS A 108 -0.11 23.11 3.64
C HIS A 108 -0.48 24.07 4.78
N MET A 109 0.29 24.07 5.88
CA MET A 109 0.02 24.91 7.05
C MET A 109 0.32 26.39 6.82
N ASN A 110 0.96 26.75 5.70
CA ASN A 110 1.25 28.14 5.37
C ASN A 110 -0.01 28.92 4.92
N GLU A 111 -1.00 28.23 4.34
CA GLU A 111 -2.20 28.87 3.78
C GLU A 111 -3.48 28.56 4.57
N ILE A 112 -3.53 27.41 5.25
CA ILE A 112 -4.72 26.92 5.96
C ILE A 112 -4.31 26.51 7.38
N PRO A 113 -5.08 26.89 8.43
CA PRO A 113 -4.82 26.38 9.77
C PRO A 113 -5.18 24.89 9.84
N TYR A 114 -4.22 24.06 10.24
CA TYR A 114 -4.42 22.64 10.56
C TYR A 114 -4.11 22.39 12.03
N ASN A 115 -5.14 22.39 12.89
CA ASN A 115 -4.95 22.21 14.33
C ASN A 115 -5.01 20.73 14.78
N ARG A 116 -5.44 19.82 13.90
CA ARG A 116 -5.58 18.40 14.20
C ARG A 116 -4.92 17.50 13.15
N ILE A 117 -4.32 16.42 13.63
CA ILE A 117 -4.04 15.22 12.84
C ILE A 117 -4.77 13.99 13.40
N ASN A 118 -5.40 13.23 12.51
CA ASN A 118 -6.08 11.97 12.78
C ASN A 118 -5.24 10.82 12.24
N LEU A 119 -4.80 9.93 13.13
CA LEU A 119 -3.99 8.77 12.83
C LEU A 119 -4.85 7.52 12.77
N PHE A 120 -4.85 6.84 11.63
CA PHE A 120 -5.61 5.62 11.40
C PHE A 120 -4.64 4.44 11.27
N PHE A 121 -4.65 3.53 12.25
CA PHE A 121 -3.86 2.30 12.19
C PHE A 121 -4.75 1.16 11.71
N ILE A 122 -4.51 0.71 10.48
CA ILE A 122 -5.44 -0.17 9.77
C ILE A 122 -5.01 -1.65 9.71
N GLY A 123 -3.78 -1.98 10.08
CA GLY A 123 -3.33 -3.38 10.22
C GLY A 123 -1.86 -3.58 9.91
N ASP A 124 -1.44 -4.85 9.98
CA ASP A 124 -0.15 -5.37 9.50
C ASP A 124 1.06 -4.55 9.97
N ILE A 125 1.01 -4.18 11.25
CA ILE A 125 2.07 -3.41 11.90
C ILE A 125 3.32 -4.28 12.11
N ILE A 126 3.12 -5.50 12.59
CA ILE A 126 4.19 -6.49 12.81
C ILE A 126 3.98 -7.68 11.87
N GLU A 127 5.07 -8.35 11.52
CA GLU A 127 5.03 -9.54 10.65
C GLU A 127 4.47 -10.79 11.35
N GLY A 128 4.69 -10.90 12.67
CA GLY A 128 4.39 -12.12 13.42
C GLY A 128 5.48 -13.19 13.24
N SER A 129 5.19 -14.44 13.65
CA SER A 129 6.17 -15.54 13.54
C SER A 129 5.58 -16.92 13.25
N THR A 130 4.25 -17.05 13.23
CA THR A 130 3.54 -18.34 13.14
C THR A 130 2.35 -18.31 12.16
N ILE A 131 2.27 -17.28 11.31
CA ILE A 131 1.18 -17.11 10.35
C ILE A 131 1.31 -18.16 9.22
N PHE A 132 2.53 -18.47 8.77
CA PHE A 132 2.78 -19.46 7.73
C PHE A 132 3.96 -20.39 8.03
N LYS A 133 3.94 -21.62 7.48
CA LYS A 133 5.06 -22.58 7.62
C LYS A 133 6.33 -22.02 6.98
N GLY A 134 7.39 -21.89 7.78
CA GLY A 134 8.70 -21.40 7.33
C GLY A 134 8.93 -19.89 7.51
N GLN A 135 7.94 -19.16 8.03
CA GLN A 135 8.00 -17.70 8.24
C GLN A 135 9.17 -17.28 9.16
N GLN A 136 9.62 -18.15 10.06
CA GLN A 136 10.80 -17.88 10.90
C GLN A 136 12.09 -17.60 10.10
N ARG A 137 12.17 -18.01 8.83
CA ARG A 137 13.31 -17.69 7.95
C ARG A 137 13.21 -16.31 7.31
N SER A 138 12.05 -15.66 7.42
CA SER A 138 11.72 -14.37 6.85
C SER A 138 11.46 -13.32 7.92
N ILE A 139 11.97 -13.53 9.15
CA ILE A 139 11.89 -12.56 10.23
C ILE A 139 13.27 -12.30 10.83
N ASP A 140 13.56 -11.05 11.20
CA ASP A 140 14.79 -10.65 11.90
C ASP A 140 14.58 -10.42 13.41
N LEU A 141 13.33 -10.38 13.84
CA LEU A 141 12.92 -10.22 15.23
C LEU A 141 11.91 -11.29 15.63
N MET A 142 12.02 -11.76 16.87
CA MET A 142 10.97 -12.57 17.49
C MET A 142 9.73 -11.71 17.74
N THR A 143 8.52 -12.29 17.75
CA THR A 143 7.26 -11.54 17.87
C THR A 143 7.22 -10.57 19.04
N VAL A 144 7.73 -10.94 20.22
CA VAL A 144 7.79 -10.02 21.37
C VAL A 144 8.69 -8.82 21.09
N GLN A 145 9.82 -9.03 20.42
CA GLN A 145 10.72 -7.94 20.01
C GLN A 145 10.09 -7.06 18.94
N GLN A 146 9.34 -7.64 17.99
CA GLN A 146 8.58 -6.89 16.99
C GLN A 146 7.57 -5.95 17.67
N ILE A 147 6.82 -6.45 18.66
CA ILE A 147 5.85 -5.65 19.43
C ILE A 147 6.56 -4.52 20.17
N ILE A 148 7.62 -4.82 20.93
CA ILE A 148 8.37 -3.80 21.69
C ILE A 148 8.91 -2.73 20.74
N LYS A 149 9.50 -3.15 19.60
CA LYS A 149 10.05 -2.24 18.59
C LYS A 149 8.96 -1.38 17.94
N ALA A 150 7.82 -1.98 17.59
CA ALA A 150 6.69 -1.26 17.02
C ALA A 150 6.16 -0.20 18.00
N VAL A 151 5.94 -0.58 19.28
CA VAL A 151 5.49 0.35 20.31
C VAL A 151 6.49 1.49 20.49
N ASP A 152 7.78 1.21 20.60
CA ASP A 152 8.83 2.22 20.75
C ASP A 152 8.80 3.22 19.58
N LYS A 153 8.92 2.72 18.35
CA LYS A 153 9.06 3.56 17.15
C LYS A 153 7.78 4.31 16.80
N ILE A 154 6.62 3.66 16.91
CA ILE A 154 5.33 4.30 16.62
C ILE A 154 4.98 5.31 17.71
N SER A 155 5.23 5.02 18.99
CA SER A 155 4.96 6.00 20.06
C SER A 155 5.84 7.23 19.92
N TYR A 156 7.11 7.05 19.55
CA TYR A 156 7.99 8.18 19.25
C TYR A 156 7.51 9.00 18.05
N PHE A 157 7.06 8.35 16.98
CA PHE A 157 6.46 9.02 15.82
C PHE A 157 5.20 9.81 16.20
N VAL A 158 4.30 9.24 17.00
CA VAL A 158 3.10 9.91 17.50
C VAL A 158 3.47 11.10 18.40
N ALA A 159 4.46 10.94 19.29
CA ALA A 159 4.93 12.02 20.14
C ALA A 159 5.53 13.18 19.32
N TRP A 160 6.29 12.87 18.26
CA TRP A 160 6.79 13.87 17.32
C TRP A 160 5.66 14.64 16.64
N LEU A 161 4.59 13.96 16.21
CA LEU A 161 3.40 14.62 15.67
C LEU A 161 2.71 15.52 16.70
N ALA A 162 2.66 15.10 17.96
CA ALA A 162 2.09 15.90 19.05
C ALA A 162 2.91 17.16 19.39
N MET A 163 4.17 17.26 18.94
CA MET A 163 4.94 18.50 19.01
C MET A 163 4.55 19.51 17.92
N ILE A 164 3.96 19.04 16.82
CA ILE A 164 3.58 19.85 15.66
C ILE A 164 2.12 20.26 15.75
N PHE A 165 1.25 19.31 16.10
CA PHE A 165 -0.19 19.50 16.14
C PHE A 165 -0.69 19.70 17.56
N PRO A 166 -1.52 20.74 17.81
CA PRO A 166 -2.20 20.91 19.10
C PRO A 166 -3.05 19.70 19.50
N GLN A 167 -3.64 19.00 18.52
CA GLN A 167 -4.50 17.85 18.76
C GLN A 167 -4.09 16.67 17.88
N VAL A 168 -3.76 15.55 18.52
CA VAL A 168 -3.47 14.27 17.86
C VAL A 168 -4.53 13.26 18.28
N SER A 169 -5.26 12.71 17.31
CA SER A 169 -6.28 11.69 17.55
C SER A 169 -5.84 10.37 16.93
N MET A 170 -6.07 9.25 17.62
CA MET A 170 -5.70 7.91 17.14
C MET A 170 -6.94 7.03 17.04
N LEU A 171 -7.09 6.37 15.90
CA LEU A 171 -8.12 5.38 15.64
C LEU A 171 -7.45 4.07 15.24
N LEU A 172 -7.69 3.03 16.05
CA LEU A 172 -7.26 1.67 15.81
C LEU A 172 -8.43 0.87 15.25
N ARG A 173 -8.17 -0.05 14.31
CA ARG A 173 -9.21 -0.97 13.80
C ARG A 173 -9.91 -1.70 14.96
N GLY A 174 -11.21 -1.46 15.14
CA GLY A 174 -12.02 -2.01 16.24
C GLY A 174 -12.26 -1.06 17.43
N GLY A 175 -11.64 0.12 17.44
CA GLY A 175 -11.99 1.20 18.36
C GLY A 175 -13.32 1.85 17.97
N LYS A 176 -14.11 2.30 18.96
CA LYS A 176 -15.31 3.10 18.64
C LYS A 176 -14.88 4.40 17.93
N PRO A 177 -15.60 4.83 16.89
CA PRO A 177 -15.37 6.15 16.30
C PRO A 177 -15.51 7.22 17.39
N TRP A 178 -14.67 8.25 17.31
CA TRP A 178 -14.75 9.40 18.21
C TRP A 178 -16.16 10.01 18.12
N PRO A 179 -16.83 10.35 19.24
CA PRO A 179 -18.13 11.00 19.16
C PRO A 179 -17.96 12.34 18.45
N HIS A 180 -18.61 12.49 17.29
CA HIS A 180 -18.70 13.77 16.60
C HIS A 180 -19.23 14.81 17.59
N ARG A 181 -18.40 15.81 17.87
CA ARG A 181 -18.78 16.95 18.69
C ARG A 181 -19.75 17.80 17.88
N HIS A 182 -21.03 17.45 17.92
CA HIS A 182 -22.11 18.37 17.55
C HIS A 182 -22.27 19.39 18.69
N GLU A 183 -21.31 20.31 18.82
CA GLU A 183 -21.52 21.53 19.60
C GLU A 183 -22.25 22.53 18.70
N GLY A 184 -23.39 22.99 19.21
CA GLY A 184 -24.46 23.67 18.48
C GLY A 184 -24.02 24.80 17.55
N ARG A 185 -24.41 24.67 16.27
CA ARG A 185 -24.85 25.82 15.49
C ARG A 185 -26.29 26.13 15.92
N LYS A 186 -26.45 27.13 16.77
CA LYS A 186 -27.66 27.95 16.86
C LYS A 186 -27.31 29.34 16.34
#